data_AF-A0A916HTY3-F1
#
_entry.id   AF-A0A916HTY3-F1
#
_cell.length_a   1.000
_cell.length_b   1.000
_cell.length_c   1.000
_cell.angle_alpha   90.00
_cell.angle_beta   90.00
_cell.angle_gamma   90.00
#
_symmetry.space_group_name_H-M   'P 1'
#
loop_
_entity.id
_entity.type
_entity.pdbx_description
1 polymer ?
#
loop_
_entity_poly.entity_id
_entity_poly.type
_entity_poly.pdbx_seq_one_letter_code
_entity_poly.pdbx_strand_id
1 'polypeptide(L)'
;MECPNCNFQNVPGLRACARCQSLLDFSSISIDPPRAADVALPSSVRHAAARAGLSLRQSWAAFLGDTRSVFHPDVNWGALTRSVIPGWGHHRLGHRKFGWCIVGVWLALIALTLLLMGGPGGRPMYFLLVGWHGLIISLILARPLRDQPVLRRALLGLLVYALLNFGLYLPARWLITGGFVPFTIIGIAERGVLREGDTVVHTGRWNRPDTFHPGEIIVYQVQPLSAPGAYIRAGVGIDRIIAGPGDAVTSDGSVLSVNAAPIDPTRAPLGHLPPIGPFGVTLGPGEYFVLPSLFLIQGQQTRGFNELFVRVSIIRQEHITGKVLWRSRPWSRFGPIEQPTPSNTNGSTS
;
A
#
# COMPACT_ATOMS: atom_id res chain seq x y z
N MET A 1 -61.20 -43.66 -6.33
CA MET A 1 -60.18 -43.21 -5.36
C MET A 1 -60.73 -42.01 -4.61
N GLU A 2 -60.74 -42.03 -3.28
CA GLU A 2 -61.26 -40.91 -2.49
C GLU A 2 -60.17 -39.86 -2.25
N CYS A 3 -60.51 -38.58 -2.45
CA CYS A 3 -59.58 -37.47 -2.23
C CYS A 3 -59.38 -37.24 -0.72
N PRO A 4 -58.15 -37.31 -0.18
CA PRO A 4 -57.92 -37.17 1.26
C PRO A 4 -58.23 -35.75 1.78
N ASN A 5 -58.34 -34.75 0.90
CA ASN A 5 -58.53 -33.36 1.29
C ASN A 5 -60.01 -32.93 1.31
N CYS A 6 -60.87 -33.57 0.50
CA CYS A 6 -62.29 -33.20 0.42
C CYS A 6 -63.26 -34.39 0.40
N ASN A 7 -62.75 -35.61 0.60
CA ASN A 7 -63.48 -36.88 0.63
C ASN A 7 -64.32 -37.17 -0.63
N PHE A 8 -63.99 -36.53 -1.75
CA PHE A 8 -64.68 -36.75 -3.01
C PHE A 8 -64.19 -38.04 -3.68
N GLN A 9 -65.11 -38.92 -4.07
CA GLN A 9 -64.78 -40.15 -4.81
C GLN A 9 -64.55 -39.84 -6.29
N ASN A 10 -63.28 -39.87 -6.70
CA ASN A 10 -62.87 -39.62 -8.08
C ASN A 10 -62.86 -40.91 -8.89
N VAL A 11 -63.14 -40.77 -10.18
CA VAL A 11 -63.04 -41.83 -11.18
C VAL A 11 -61.58 -42.32 -11.26
N PRO A 12 -61.32 -43.64 -11.31
CA PRO A 12 -59.97 -44.18 -11.43
C PRO A 12 -59.23 -43.62 -12.66
N GLY A 13 -57.94 -43.31 -12.52
CA GLY A 13 -57.08 -42.80 -13.60
C GLY A 13 -56.85 -41.28 -13.61
N LEU A 14 -57.57 -40.51 -12.80
CA LEU A 14 -57.35 -39.07 -12.64
C LEU A 14 -56.16 -38.78 -11.70
N ARG A 15 -55.23 -37.92 -12.13
CA ARG A 15 -54.04 -37.51 -11.33
C ARG A 15 -54.35 -36.44 -10.27
N ALA A 16 -55.45 -35.73 -10.42
CA ALA A 16 -55.92 -34.71 -9.48
C ALA A 16 -57.41 -34.86 -9.20
N CYS A 17 -57.86 -34.39 -8.04
CA CYS A 17 -59.26 -34.43 -7.67
C CYS A 17 -60.08 -33.47 -8.54
N ALA A 18 -61.14 -33.96 -9.18
CA ALA A 18 -62.00 -33.15 -10.03
C ALA A 18 -62.66 -31.97 -9.27
N ARG A 19 -62.85 -32.10 -7.95
CA ARG A 19 -63.51 -31.08 -7.13
C ARG A 19 -62.57 -30.00 -6.63
N CYS A 20 -61.48 -30.38 -5.96
CA CYS A 20 -60.57 -29.43 -5.30
C CYS A 20 -59.20 -29.31 -5.96
N GLN A 21 -58.97 -30.02 -7.08
CA GLN A 21 -57.70 -30.06 -7.82
C GLN A 21 -56.49 -30.54 -7.00
N SER A 22 -56.69 -31.14 -5.81
CA SER A 22 -55.58 -31.74 -5.06
C SER A 22 -55.02 -32.95 -5.82
N LEU A 23 -53.70 -33.07 -5.91
CA LEU A 23 -53.05 -34.25 -6.47
C LEU A 23 -53.48 -35.52 -5.71
N LEU A 24 -53.88 -36.54 -6.46
CA LEU A 24 -54.25 -37.87 -5.93
C LEU A 24 -53.10 -38.87 -6.06
N ASP A 25 -52.10 -38.55 -6.87
CA ASP A 25 -50.92 -39.38 -7.12
C ASP A 25 -49.71 -38.82 -6.35
N PHE A 26 -49.38 -39.47 -5.23
CA PHE A 26 -48.26 -39.10 -4.37
C PHE A 26 -46.96 -39.84 -4.71
N SER A 27 -46.95 -40.65 -5.77
CA SER A 27 -45.79 -41.47 -6.14
C SER A 27 -44.54 -40.67 -6.53
N SER A 28 -44.69 -39.37 -6.79
CA SER A 28 -43.58 -38.44 -7.13
C SER A 28 -43.11 -37.55 -5.99
N ILE A 29 -43.76 -37.58 -4.82
CA ILE A 29 -43.27 -36.86 -3.64
C ILE A 29 -42.26 -37.77 -2.94
N SER A 30 -40.98 -37.52 -3.19
CA SER A 30 -39.89 -38.13 -2.42
C SER A 30 -40.07 -37.74 -0.94
N ILE A 31 -40.44 -38.71 -0.10
CA ILE A 31 -40.48 -38.58 1.36
C ILE A 31 -39.08 -38.85 1.94
N ASP A 32 -38.01 -38.54 1.21
CA ASP A 32 -36.69 -38.42 1.83
C ASP A 32 -36.54 -36.97 2.32
N PRO A 33 -36.63 -36.71 3.64
CA PRO A 33 -36.29 -35.39 4.16
C PRO A 33 -34.86 -35.06 3.71
N PRO A 34 -34.53 -33.79 3.39
CA PRO A 34 -33.16 -33.42 3.07
C PRO A 34 -32.25 -33.93 4.18
N ARG A 35 -31.45 -34.98 3.90
CA ARG A 35 -30.41 -35.44 4.81
C ARG A 35 -29.46 -34.25 4.98
N ALA A 36 -29.59 -33.56 6.11
CA ALA A 36 -28.61 -32.57 6.51
C ALA A 36 -27.25 -33.29 6.48
N ALA A 37 -26.35 -32.84 5.61
CA ALA A 37 -25.01 -33.42 5.53
C ALA A 37 -24.43 -33.49 6.94
N ASP A 38 -24.02 -34.69 7.36
CA ASP A 38 -23.57 -35.04 8.72
C ASP A 38 -22.22 -34.40 9.05
N VAL A 39 -22.14 -33.06 9.04
CA VAL A 39 -21.17 -32.33 9.84
C VAL A 39 -21.85 -32.04 11.18
N ALA A 40 -22.12 -33.11 11.93
CA ALA A 40 -22.69 -33.03 13.26
C ALA A 40 -21.64 -32.48 14.22
N LEU A 41 -21.51 -31.15 14.26
CA LEU A 41 -20.83 -30.48 15.38
C LEU A 41 -21.44 -31.02 16.68
N PRO A 42 -20.62 -31.50 17.64
CA PRO A 42 -21.09 -32.05 18.89
C PRO A 42 -22.09 -31.09 19.55
N SER A 43 -23.16 -31.62 20.13
CA SER A 43 -24.20 -30.81 20.78
C SER A 43 -23.60 -29.82 21.79
N SER A 44 -22.53 -30.20 22.49
CA SER A 44 -21.77 -29.33 23.39
C SER A 44 -21.19 -28.08 22.70
N VAL A 45 -20.66 -28.22 21.48
CA VAL A 45 -20.13 -27.10 20.68
C VAL A 45 -21.27 -26.19 20.22
N ARG A 46 -22.41 -26.75 19.80
CA ARG A 46 -23.59 -25.94 19.44
C ARG A 46 -24.13 -25.16 20.64
N HIS A 47 -24.18 -25.77 21.82
CA HIS A 47 -24.64 -25.10 23.05
C HIS A 47 -23.63 -24.04 23.52
N ALA A 48 -22.33 -24.32 23.42
CA ALA A 48 -21.28 -23.34 23.72
C ALA A 48 -21.35 -22.14 22.75
N ALA A 49 -21.51 -22.40 21.45
CA ALA A 49 -21.68 -21.36 20.45
C ALA A 49 -22.98 -20.56 20.64
N ALA A 50 -24.10 -21.22 20.99
CA ALA A 50 -25.36 -20.55 21.26
C ALA A 50 -25.29 -19.68 22.53
N ARG A 51 -24.68 -20.16 23.61
CA ARG A 51 -24.45 -19.37 24.83
C ARG A 51 -23.49 -18.22 24.58
N ALA A 52 -22.41 -18.46 23.84
CA ALA A 52 -21.48 -17.41 23.43
C ALA A 52 -22.18 -16.36 22.56
N GLY A 53 -23.03 -16.78 21.61
CA GLY A 53 -23.81 -15.89 20.75
C GLY A 53 -24.85 -15.07 21.51
N LEU A 54 -25.54 -15.67 22.49
CA LEU A 54 -26.48 -14.96 23.36
C LEU A 54 -25.77 -13.98 24.30
N SER A 55 -24.65 -14.38 24.91
CA SER A 55 -23.81 -13.50 25.73
C SER A 55 -23.25 -12.33 24.93
N LEU A 56 -22.79 -12.59 23.70
CA LEU A 56 -22.33 -11.56 22.77
C LEU A 56 -23.47 -10.61 22.40
N ARG A 57 -24.66 -11.13 22.07
CA ARG A 57 -25.84 -10.32 21.75
C ARG A 57 -26.31 -9.47 22.93
N GLN A 58 -26.32 -10.02 24.14
CA GLN A 58 -26.69 -9.26 25.34
C GLN A 58 -25.64 -8.19 25.65
N SER A 59 -24.35 -8.51 25.53
CA SER A 59 -23.26 -7.54 25.66
C SER A 59 -23.35 -6.45 24.59
N TRP A 60 -23.71 -6.81 23.36
CA TRP A 60 -23.89 -5.88 22.25
C TRP A 60 -25.12 -5.00 22.43
N ALA A 61 -26.25 -5.55 22.90
CA ALA A 61 -27.45 -4.79 23.21
C ALA A 61 -27.24 -3.83 24.39
N ALA A 62 -26.52 -4.25 25.43
CA ALA A 62 -26.11 -3.39 26.54
C ALA A 62 -25.16 -2.27 26.06
N PHE A 63 -24.22 -2.61 25.17
CA PHE A 63 -23.33 -1.64 24.54
C PHE A 63 -24.08 -0.61 23.68
N LEU A 64 -25.03 -1.05 22.86
CA LEU A 64 -25.83 -0.18 22.00
C LEU A 64 -26.82 0.68 22.80
N GLY A 65 -27.48 0.11 23.80
CA GLY A 65 -28.40 0.83 24.69
C GLY A 65 -27.70 1.92 25.49
N ASP A 66 -26.41 1.75 25.77
CA ASP A 66 -25.58 2.69 26.50
C ASP A 66 -24.71 3.58 25.59
N THR A 67 -25.01 3.67 24.29
CA THR A 67 -24.34 4.62 23.39
C THR A 67 -24.57 6.09 23.78
N ARG A 68 -25.64 6.38 24.53
CA ARG A 68 -25.88 7.71 25.11
C ARG A 68 -24.77 8.16 26.08
N SER A 69 -24.04 7.24 26.72
CA SER A 69 -22.93 7.60 27.62
C SER A 69 -21.60 7.86 26.90
N VAL A 70 -21.49 7.65 25.58
CA VAL A 70 -20.35 8.18 24.80
C VAL A 70 -20.44 9.71 24.69
N PHE A 71 -21.66 10.26 24.72
CA PHE A 71 -21.92 11.69 24.86
C PHE A 71 -22.07 12.11 26.32
N HIS A 72 -21.26 11.53 27.22
CA HIS A 72 -21.28 11.93 28.62
C HIS A 72 -21.08 13.45 28.73
N PRO A 73 -21.90 14.17 29.51
CA PRO A 73 -21.76 15.62 29.68
C PRO A 73 -20.38 16.05 30.20
N ASP A 74 -19.65 15.12 30.83
CA ASP A 74 -18.29 15.36 31.35
C ASP A 74 -17.19 15.30 30.28
N VAL A 75 -17.50 14.87 29.06
CA VAL A 75 -16.53 14.92 27.97
C VAL A 75 -16.35 16.37 27.54
N ASN A 76 -15.16 16.92 27.77
CA ASN A 76 -14.79 18.23 27.25
C ASN A 76 -14.52 18.15 25.74
N TRP A 77 -15.58 18.18 24.94
CA TRP A 77 -15.51 18.12 23.48
C TRP A 77 -14.63 19.22 22.88
N GLY A 78 -14.59 20.40 23.51
CA GLY A 78 -13.71 21.50 23.10
C GLY A 78 -12.22 21.23 23.32
N ALA A 79 -11.85 20.42 24.31
CA ALA A 79 -10.49 19.94 24.50
C ALA A 79 -10.18 18.77 23.55
N LEU A 80 -11.14 17.86 23.35
CA LEU A 80 -10.97 16.70 22.48
C LEU A 80 -10.77 17.08 21.01
N THR A 81 -11.63 17.94 20.45
CA THR A 81 -11.50 18.46 19.07
C THR A 81 -10.20 19.20 18.84
N ARG A 82 -9.73 19.96 19.84
CA ARG A 82 -8.43 20.62 19.82
C ARG A 82 -7.25 19.65 19.90
N SER A 83 -7.48 18.40 20.30
CA SER A 83 -6.42 17.40 20.42
C SER A 83 -5.99 16.82 19.08
N VAL A 84 -6.51 17.31 17.95
CA VAL A 84 -5.90 17.11 16.61
C VAL A 84 -4.40 17.45 16.64
N ILE A 85 -4.02 18.46 17.42
CA ILE A 85 -2.63 18.70 17.81
C ILE A 85 -2.47 18.19 19.26
N PRO A 86 -1.67 17.15 19.51
CA PRO A 86 -1.44 16.61 20.85
C PRO A 86 -0.97 17.70 21.81
N GLY A 87 -1.61 17.78 22.98
CA GLY A 87 -1.27 18.75 24.02
C GLY A 87 -2.08 20.04 23.97
N TRP A 88 -2.68 20.42 22.83
CA TRP A 88 -3.51 21.63 22.74
C TRP A 88 -4.82 21.51 23.53
N GLY A 89 -5.38 20.30 23.61
CA GLY A 89 -6.51 20.00 24.50
C GLY A 89 -6.17 20.23 25.98
N HIS A 90 -4.99 19.81 26.42
CA HIS A 90 -4.50 20.02 27.80
C HIS A 90 -4.24 21.50 28.10
N HIS A 91 -3.78 22.27 27.11
CA HIS A 91 -3.66 23.72 27.24
C HIS A 91 -5.03 24.38 27.51
N ARG A 92 -6.09 23.93 26.82
CA ARG A 92 -7.47 24.43 27.02
C ARG A 92 -8.02 24.08 28.41
N LEU A 93 -7.60 22.97 29.00
CA LEU A 93 -7.95 22.56 30.37
C LEU A 93 -7.16 23.31 31.47
N GLY A 94 -6.27 24.24 31.09
CA GLY A 94 -5.47 25.03 32.03
C GLY A 94 -4.07 24.47 32.32
N HIS A 95 -3.76 23.26 31.84
CA HIS A 95 -2.46 22.61 32.04
C HIS A 95 -1.43 23.07 31.01
N ARG A 96 -1.13 24.38 30.97
CA ARG A 96 -0.34 25.00 29.88
C ARG A 96 1.06 24.40 29.72
N LYS A 97 1.84 24.31 30.80
CA LYS A 97 3.23 23.78 30.76
C LYS A 97 3.25 22.32 30.27
N PHE A 98 2.32 21.51 30.76
CA PHE A 98 2.16 20.12 30.36
C PHE A 98 1.76 20.00 28.89
N GLY A 99 0.80 20.80 28.43
CA GLY A 99 0.40 20.86 27.02
C GLY A 99 1.57 21.18 26.09
N TRP A 100 2.39 22.18 26.41
CA TRP A 100 3.57 22.52 25.63
C TRP A 100 4.63 21.41 25.62
N CYS A 101 4.86 20.75 26.75
CA CYS A 101 5.75 19.58 26.82
C CYS A 101 5.27 18.46 25.87
N ILE A 102 3.97 18.16 25.87
CA ILE A 102 3.37 17.16 24.98
C ILE A 102 3.56 17.53 23.50
N VAL A 103 3.29 18.79 23.13
CA VAL A 103 3.49 19.29 21.77
C VAL A 103 4.96 19.11 21.37
N GLY A 104 5.90 19.48 22.25
CA GLY A 104 7.34 19.32 22.03
C GLY A 104 7.74 17.87 21.76
N VAL A 105 7.28 16.92 22.59
CA VAL A 105 7.54 15.49 22.39
C VAL A 105 6.94 15.01 21.06
N TRP A 106 5.71 15.43 20.74
CA TRP A 106 5.05 15.05 19.49
C TRP A 106 5.78 15.58 18.26
N LEU A 107 6.24 16.84 18.27
CA LEU A 107 7.05 17.42 17.20
C LEU A 107 8.40 16.69 17.04
N ALA A 108 9.04 16.32 18.16
CA ALA A 108 10.27 15.52 18.13
C ALA A 108 10.03 14.13 17.51
N LEU A 109 8.91 13.48 17.84
CA LEU A 109 8.52 12.20 17.24
C LEU A 109 8.24 12.36 15.73
N ILE A 110 7.57 13.44 15.30
CA ILE A 110 7.38 13.73 13.86
C ILE A 110 8.72 13.86 13.16
N ALA A 111 9.61 14.71 13.70
CA ALA A 111 10.94 14.93 13.11
C ALA A 111 11.70 13.61 12.99
N LEU A 112 11.67 12.78 14.03
CA LEU A 112 12.33 11.47 14.03
C LEU A 112 11.66 10.48 13.07
N THR A 113 10.34 10.47 12.93
CA THR A 113 9.63 9.67 11.91
C THR A 113 10.05 10.08 10.50
N LEU A 114 10.12 11.38 10.22
CA LEU A 114 10.54 11.92 8.91
C LEU A 114 12.00 11.59 8.61
N LEU A 115 12.88 11.71 9.60
CA LEU A 115 14.30 11.38 9.53
C LEU A 115 14.55 9.89 9.27
N LEU A 116 13.71 9.03 9.85
CA LEU A 116 13.78 7.57 9.70
C LEU A 116 12.91 7.03 8.57
N MET A 117 12.24 7.91 7.82
CA MET A 117 11.32 7.54 6.75
C MET A 117 12.05 6.77 5.64
N GLY A 118 11.40 5.73 5.11
CA GLY A 118 11.99 4.81 4.13
C GLY A 118 12.83 3.68 4.74
N GLY A 119 13.43 3.88 5.91
CA GLY A 119 14.23 2.87 6.60
C GLY A 119 13.44 1.94 7.53
N PRO A 120 14.08 0.89 8.09
CA PRO A 120 13.45 -0.07 9.01
C PRO A 120 12.93 0.59 10.30
N GLY A 121 13.56 1.69 10.74
CA GLY A 121 13.14 2.44 11.93
C GLY A 121 11.91 3.35 11.73
N GLY A 122 11.52 3.66 10.50
CA GLY A 122 10.43 4.59 10.23
C GLY A 122 9.06 4.08 10.70
N ARG A 123 8.79 2.78 10.51
CA ARG A 123 7.51 2.15 10.91
C ARG A 123 7.31 2.09 12.43
N PRO A 124 8.27 1.60 13.24
CA PRO A 124 8.15 1.67 14.69
C PRO A 124 7.96 3.09 15.21
N MET A 125 8.70 4.07 14.65
CA MET A 125 8.59 5.47 15.07
C MET A 125 7.22 6.05 14.73
N TYR A 126 6.63 5.71 13.59
CA TYR A 126 5.26 6.06 13.24
C TYR A 126 4.24 5.50 14.25
N PHE A 127 4.35 4.22 14.62
CA PHE A 127 3.45 3.64 15.64
C PHE A 127 3.60 4.29 17.00
N LEU A 128 4.84 4.65 17.39
CA LEU A 128 5.08 5.41 18.61
C LEU A 128 4.44 6.80 18.55
N LEU A 129 4.56 7.49 17.42
CA LEU A 129 3.92 8.80 17.19
C LEU A 129 2.39 8.75 17.31
N VAL A 130 1.75 7.76 16.68
CA VAL A 130 0.29 7.56 16.77
C VAL A 130 -0.12 7.11 18.17
N GLY A 131 0.64 6.19 18.78
CA GLY A 131 0.39 5.71 20.15
C GLY A 131 0.51 6.81 21.19
N TRP A 132 1.53 7.68 21.08
CA TRP A 132 1.67 8.87 21.90
C TRP A 132 0.45 9.78 21.75
N HIS A 133 0.02 10.06 20.51
CA HIS A 133 -1.17 10.86 20.25
C HIS A 133 -2.43 10.25 20.92
N GLY A 134 -2.65 8.94 20.77
CA GLY A 134 -3.77 8.23 21.39
C GLY A 134 -3.73 8.25 22.93
N LEU A 135 -2.54 8.14 23.53
CA LEU A 135 -2.35 8.25 24.98
C LEU A 135 -2.78 9.63 25.49
N ILE A 136 -2.39 10.70 24.81
CA ILE A 136 -2.73 12.07 25.21
C ILE A 136 -4.24 12.33 25.15
N ILE A 137 -4.92 11.80 24.13
CA ILE A 137 -6.39 11.84 24.05
C ILE A 137 -7.01 11.04 25.20
N SER A 138 -6.48 9.86 25.47
CA SER A 138 -6.96 9.00 26.57
C SER A 138 -6.82 9.68 27.94
N LEU A 139 -5.79 10.52 28.14
CA LEU A 139 -5.64 11.32 29.36
C LEU A 139 -6.75 12.38 29.53
N ILE A 140 -7.24 12.97 28.43
CA ILE A 140 -8.39 13.90 28.47
C ILE A 140 -9.67 13.13 28.81
N LEU A 141 -9.81 11.91 28.28
CA LEU A 141 -10.93 11.03 28.54
C LEU A 141 -10.81 10.24 29.86
N ALA A 142 -9.75 10.45 30.65
CA ALA A 142 -9.46 9.60 31.80
C ALA A 142 -10.54 9.66 32.89
N ARG A 143 -11.17 10.83 33.10
CA ARG A 143 -12.30 10.98 34.04
C ARG A 143 -13.53 10.19 33.58
N PRO A 144 -14.12 10.44 32.40
CA PRO A 144 -15.31 9.70 31.96
C PRO A 144 -15.05 8.20 31.74
N LEU A 145 -13.79 7.81 31.52
CA LEU A 145 -13.41 6.40 31.38
C LEU A 145 -13.16 5.67 32.70
N ARG A 146 -12.99 6.38 33.82
CA ARG A 146 -12.63 5.77 35.11
C ARG A 146 -13.69 4.78 35.58
N ASP A 147 -14.95 5.16 35.42
CA ASP A 147 -16.10 4.40 35.91
C ASP A 147 -16.63 3.40 34.89
N GLN A 148 -15.93 3.23 33.76
CA GLN A 148 -16.32 2.33 32.69
C GLN A 148 -15.62 0.97 32.82
N PRO A 149 -16.30 -0.13 32.42
CA PRO A 149 -15.69 -1.45 32.44
C PRO A 149 -14.46 -1.50 31.49
N VAL A 150 -13.49 -2.35 31.83
CA VAL A 150 -12.21 -2.49 31.10
C VAL A 150 -12.43 -2.72 29.61
N LEU A 151 -13.40 -3.57 29.23
CA LEU A 151 -13.71 -3.85 27.84
C LEU A 151 -14.13 -2.57 27.08
N ARG A 152 -14.97 -1.73 27.68
CA ARG A 152 -15.42 -0.49 27.04
C ARG A 152 -14.27 0.51 26.91
N ARG A 153 -13.42 0.62 27.92
CA ARG A 153 -12.20 1.44 27.86
C ARG A 153 -11.28 0.99 26.72
N ALA A 154 -11.11 -0.32 26.56
CA ALA A 154 -10.32 -0.89 25.48
C ALA A 154 -10.94 -0.60 24.10
N LEU A 155 -12.26 -0.78 23.95
CA LEU A 155 -12.97 -0.48 22.71
C LEU A 155 -12.91 1.02 22.35
N LEU A 156 -13.06 1.91 23.33
CA LEU A 156 -12.93 3.35 23.08
C LEU A 156 -11.49 3.71 22.71
N GLY A 157 -10.49 3.13 23.37
CA GLY A 157 -9.08 3.31 23.01
C GLY A 157 -8.79 2.85 21.57
N LEU A 158 -9.33 1.69 21.17
CA LEU A 158 -9.24 1.19 19.80
C LEU A 158 -9.94 2.11 18.80
N LEU A 159 -11.11 2.64 19.15
CA LEU A 159 -11.84 3.61 18.32
C LEU A 159 -11.03 4.91 18.16
N VAL A 160 -10.48 5.46 19.23
CA VAL A 160 -9.61 6.65 19.17
C VAL A 160 -8.39 6.38 18.28
N TYR A 161 -7.74 5.22 18.46
CA TYR A 161 -6.62 4.82 17.62
C TYR A 161 -7.02 4.72 16.14
N ALA A 162 -8.15 4.10 15.83
CA ALA A 162 -8.67 3.99 14.47
C ALA A 162 -8.98 5.38 13.88
N LEU A 163 -9.66 6.25 14.62
CA LEU A 163 -9.97 7.62 14.17
C LEU A 163 -8.72 8.45 13.93
N LEU A 164 -7.70 8.34 14.78
CA LEU A 164 -6.42 9.01 14.55
C LEU A 164 -5.72 8.46 13.32
N ASN A 165 -5.61 7.13 13.20
CA ASN A 165 -4.88 6.51 12.12
C ASN A 165 -5.56 6.76 10.76
N PHE A 166 -6.87 6.58 10.66
CA PHE A 166 -7.62 6.70 9.40
C PHE A 166 -8.14 8.12 9.12
N GLY A 167 -8.47 8.89 10.15
CA GLY A 167 -9.03 10.23 10.01
C GLY A 167 -7.98 11.35 9.96
N LEU A 168 -6.80 11.15 10.56
CA LEU A 168 -5.75 12.18 10.62
C LEU A 168 -4.47 11.74 9.90
N TYR A 169 -3.86 10.64 10.32
CA TYR A 169 -2.52 10.27 9.85
C TYR A 169 -2.51 9.67 8.44
N LEU A 170 -3.52 8.89 8.04
CA LEU A 170 -3.60 8.34 6.69
C LEU A 170 -3.81 9.44 5.63
N PRO A 171 -4.73 10.42 5.80
CA PRO A 171 -4.81 11.58 4.92
C PRO A 171 -3.52 12.40 4.92
N ALA A 172 -2.91 12.66 6.07
CA ALA A 172 -1.64 13.38 6.14
C ALA A 172 -0.53 12.65 5.37
N ARG A 173 -0.42 11.32 5.51
CA ARG A 173 0.49 10.49 4.74
C ARG A 173 0.20 10.60 3.26
N TRP A 174 -1.05 10.48 2.84
CA TRP A 174 -1.47 10.63 1.44
C TRP A 174 -1.07 11.99 0.85
N LEU A 175 -1.27 13.07 1.61
CA LEU A 175 -0.84 14.42 1.22
C LEU A 175 0.69 14.47 1.04
N ILE A 176 1.45 14.00 2.03
CA ILE A 176 2.92 14.02 2.00
C ILE A 176 3.45 13.19 0.82
N THR A 177 3.00 11.94 0.70
CA THR A 177 3.41 11.02 -0.38
C THR A 177 2.89 11.44 -1.76
N GLY A 178 1.87 12.31 -1.79
CA GLY A 178 1.41 12.93 -3.02
C GLY A 178 2.47 13.83 -3.65
N GLY A 179 3.24 14.56 -2.82
CA GLY A 179 4.30 15.44 -3.27
C GLY A 179 5.68 14.78 -3.35
N PHE A 180 6.05 14.01 -2.33
CA PHE A 180 7.39 13.42 -2.21
C PHE A 180 7.34 12.03 -1.57
N VAL A 181 8.07 11.08 -2.17
CA VAL A 181 8.07 9.70 -1.71
C VAL A 181 9.51 9.28 -1.39
N PRO A 182 9.78 8.82 -0.16
CA PRO A 182 11.06 8.24 0.19
C PRO A 182 11.17 6.81 -0.37
N PHE A 183 12.34 6.48 -0.89
CA PHE A 183 12.67 5.15 -1.41
C PHE A 183 14.06 4.74 -0.90
N THR A 184 14.15 3.57 -0.26
CA THR A 184 15.44 3.02 0.19
C THR A 184 15.94 2.01 -0.82
N ILE A 185 17.17 2.22 -1.27
CA ILE A 185 17.83 1.40 -2.29
C ILE A 185 18.35 0.13 -1.63
N ILE A 186 18.02 -1.02 -2.20
CA ILE A 186 18.44 -2.34 -1.73
C ILE A 186 18.93 -3.13 -2.95
N GLY A 187 20.13 -3.73 -2.87
CA GLY A 187 20.66 -4.59 -3.94
C GLY A 187 21.23 -3.87 -5.18
N ILE A 188 21.70 -2.62 -5.06
CA ILE A 188 22.43 -1.94 -6.15
C ILE A 188 23.94 -2.23 -6.04
N ALA A 189 24.62 -2.42 -7.17
CA ALA A 189 26.08 -2.46 -7.18
C ALA A 189 26.66 -1.09 -6.74
N GLU A 190 27.72 -1.09 -5.93
CA GLU A 190 28.31 0.13 -5.34
C GLU A 190 29.12 1.00 -6.32
N ARG A 191 28.58 1.33 -7.50
CA ARG A 191 29.22 2.25 -8.45
C ARG A 191 28.35 3.47 -8.72
N GLY A 192 28.97 4.65 -8.67
CA GLY A 192 28.35 5.91 -9.05
C GLY A 192 27.71 6.69 -7.90
N VAL A 193 26.68 7.46 -8.24
CA VAL A 193 26.08 8.44 -7.32
C VAL A 193 25.24 7.74 -6.26
N LEU A 194 24.66 6.57 -6.51
CA LEU A 194 23.79 5.86 -5.56
C LEU A 194 24.48 4.63 -4.98
N ARG A 195 24.14 4.29 -3.73
CA ARG A 195 24.68 3.12 -3.02
C ARG A 195 23.56 2.33 -2.34
N GLU A 196 23.83 1.07 -2.06
CA GLU A 196 22.94 0.25 -1.24
C GLU A 196 22.76 0.89 0.15
N GLY A 197 21.52 0.92 0.64
CA GLY A 197 21.16 1.56 1.89
C GLY A 197 20.94 3.07 1.81
N ASP A 198 21.23 3.73 0.68
CA ASP A 198 20.83 5.12 0.47
C ASP A 198 19.29 5.21 0.54
N THR A 199 18.78 6.22 1.24
CA THR A 199 17.38 6.62 1.12
C THR A 199 17.33 7.88 0.28
N VAL A 200 16.59 7.82 -0.83
CA VAL A 200 16.37 8.93 -1.73
C VAL A 200 14.93 9.41 -1.63
N VAL A 201 14.70 10.66 -2.00
CA VAL A 201 13.38 11.26 -2.14
C VAL A 201 13.13 11.52 -3.61
N HIS A 202 12.05 10.96 -4.14
CA HIS A 202 11.61 11.21 -5.50
C HIS A 202 10.27 11.96 -5.50
N THR A 203 9.95 12.58 -6.64
CA THR A 203 8.66 13.24 -6.84
C THR A 203 7.52 12.24 -6.65
N GLY A 204 6.49 12.65 -5.92
CA GLY A 204 5.21 11.95 -5.87
C GLY A 204 4.32 12.30 -7.06
N ARG A 205 3.11 11.75 -7.08
CA ARG A 205 2.15 11.92 -8.20
C ARG A 205 1.82 13.37 -8.57
N TRP A 206 1.88 14.31 -7.63
CA TRP A 206 1.51 15.71 -7.87
C TRP A 206 2.66 16.55 -8.42
N ASN A 207 3.89 16.12 -8.14
CA ASN A 207 5.11 16.82 -8.57
C ASN A 207 5.85 16.02 -9.65
N ARG A 208 5.20 14.97 -10.20
CA ARG A 208 5.77 14.13 -11.24
C ARG A 208 5.80 14.94 -12.53
N PRO A 209 6.95 15.05 -13.21
CA PRO A 209 7.02 15.78 -14.46
C PRO A 209 6.30 15.02 -15.58
N ASP A 210 5.76 15.78 -16.54
CA ASP A 210 5.08 15.23 -17.72
C ASP A 210 6.06 14.65 -18.74
N THR A 211 7.34 14.98 -18.64
CA THR A 211 8.40 14.47 -19.51
C THR A 211 9.65 14.21 -18.69
N PHE A 212 10.46 13.25 -19.13
CA PHE A 212 11.74 12.94 -18.52
C PHE A 212 12.85 13.08 -19.56
N HIS A 213 14.07 13.30 -19.08
CA HIS A 213 15.20 13.59 -19.95
C HIS A 213 16.34 12.59 -19.73
N PRO A 214 17.11 12.25 -20.79
CA PRO A 214 18.35 11.50 -20.64
C PRO A 214 19.27 12.13 -19.60
N GLY A 215 19.84 11.30 -18.73
CA GLY A 215 20.67 11.70 -17.59
C GLY A 215 19.91 11.80 -16.27
N GLU A 216 18.59 11.92 -16.27
CA GLU A 216 17.80 11.96 -15.03
C GLU A 216 17.77 10.59 -14.35
N ILE A 217 17.77 10.58 -13.01
CA ILE A 217 17.56 9.36 -12.22
C ILE A 217 16.09 9.27 -11.85
N ILE A 218 15.48 8.13 -12.14
CA ILE A 218 14.06 7.88 -11.95
C ILE A 218 13.83 6.65 -11.09
N VAL A 219 12.70 6.65 -10.38
CA VAL A 219 12.12 5.45 -9.77
C VAL A 219 10.97 4.97 -10.65
N TYR A 220 10.92 3.69 -10.98
CA TYR A 220 9.93 3.13 -11.91
C TYR A 220 9.44 1.75 -11.45
N GLN A 221 8.27 1.36 -11.93
CA GLN A 221 7.71 0.03 -11.68
C GLN A 221 8.24 -0.96 -12.72
N VAL A 222 8.75 -2.09 -12.22
CA VAL A 222 9.17 -3.21 -13.05
C VAL A 222 7.99 -4.15 -13.21
N GLN A 223 7.57 -4.37 -14.46
CA GLN A 223 6.54 -5.35 -14.76
C GLN A 223 7.13 -6.77 -14.75
N PRO A 224 6.38 -7.78 -14.27
CA PRO A 224 6.85 -9.15 -14.31
C PRO A 224 6.95 -9.61 -15.76
N LEU A 225 8.08 -10.24 -16.12
CA LEU A 225 8.33 -10.72 -17.47
C LEU A 225 8.92 -12.12 -17.41
N SER A 226 8.41 -13.04 -18.23
CA SER A 226 8.90 -14.41 -18.33
C SER A 226 9.39 -14.70 -19.75
N ALA A 227 10.51 -15.40 -19.85
CA ALA A 227 11.02 -16.00 -21.07
C ALA A 227 11.54 -17.41 -20.76
N PRO A 228 11.70 -18.29 -21.77
CA PRO A 228 12.29 -19.61 -21.54
C PRO A 228 13.65 -19.55 -20.82
N GLY A 229 13.69 -20.06 -19.59
CA GLY A 229 14.91 -20.09 -18.75
C GLY A 229 15.20 -18.83 -17.93
N ALA A 230 14.33 -17.81 -17.95
CA ALA A 230 14.51 -16.59 -17.17
C ALA A 230 13.18 -15.95 -16.73
N TYR A 231 13.13 -15.43 -15.51
CA TYR A 231 11.97 -14.72 -14.97
C TYR A 231 12.41 -13.45 -14.25
N ILE A 232 11.77 -12.34 -14.59
CA ILE A 232 11.89 -11.07 -13.90
C ILE A 232 10.66 -10.88 -13.03
N ARG A 233 10.89 -10.75 -11.73
CA ARG A 233 9.84 -10.49 -10.75
C ARG A 233 9.38 -9.03 -10.83
N ALA A 234 8.08 -8.81 -10.67
CA ALA A 234 7.53 -7.47 -10.49
C ALA A 234 8.18 -6.76 -9.29
N GLY A 235 8.45 -5.47 -9.43
CA GLY A 235 9.17 -4.71 -8.40
C GLY A 235 9.26 -3.23 -8.67
N VAL A 236 10.20 -2.57 -8.00
CA VAL A 236 10.50 -1.15 -8.18
C VAL A 236 11.99 -1.03 -8.51
N GLY A 237 12.30 -0.34 -9.60
CA GLY A 237 13.66 -0.03 -10.05
C GLY A 237 14.03 1.42 -9.76
N ILE A 238 15.33 1.69 -9.71
CA ILE A 238 15.89 3.04 -9.67
C ILE A 238 17.08 3.11 -10.62
N ASP A 239 16.97 3.86 -11.70
CA ASP A 239 18.01 3.91 -12.73
C ASP A 239 18.09 5.27 -13.39
N ARG A 240 19.20 5.47 -14.11
CA ARG A 240 19.40 6.64 -14.96
C ARG A 240 18.79 6.39 -16.33
N ILE A 241 18.06 7.37 -16.85
CA ILE A 241 17.60 7.38 -18.24
C ILE A 241 18.81 7.57 -19.15
N ILE A 242 19.01 6.64 -20.06
CA ILE A 242 20.10 6.66 -21.04
C ILE A 242 19.64 7.34 -22.33
N ALA A 243 18.43 7.00 -22.78
CA ALA A 243 17.86 7.49 -24.02
C ALA A 243 16.34 7.71 -23.88
N GLY A 244 15.79 8.62 -24.66
CA GLY A 244 14.38 9.01 -24.63
C GLY A 244 13.62 8.66 -25.92
N PRO A 245 12.36 9.08 -26.05
CA PRO A 245 11.52 8.74 -27.20
C PRO A 245 12.17 9.11 -28.54
N GLY A 246 12.17 8.19 -29.50
CA GLY A 246 12.76 8.36 -30.83
C GLY A 246 14.25 8.00 -30.95
N ASP A 247 14.98 7.89 -29.84
CA ASP A 247 16.39 7.51 -29.87
C ASP A 247 16.58 6.04 -30.25
N ALA A 248 17.67 5.76 -30.98
CA ALA A 248 18.14 4.41 -31.28
C ALA A 248 19.26 4.00 -30.31
N VAL A 249 19.04 2.94 -29.54
CA VAL A 249 20.02 2.38 -28.60
C VAL A 249 20.60 1.11 -29.18
N THR A 250 21.93 1.04 -29.29
CA THR A 250 22.65 -0.14 -29.78
C THR A 250 23.75 -0.55 -28.82
N SER A 251 24.02 -1.86 -28.75
CA SER A 251 25.18 -2.42 -28.05
C SER A 251 25.88 -3.39 -28.97
N ASP A 252 27.21 -3.30 -29.03
CA ASP A 252 28.05 -4.32 -29.69
C ASP A 252 28.47 -5.45 -28.74
N GLY A 253 27.96 -5.42 -27.50
CA GLY A 253 28.30 -6.33 -26.41
C GLY A 253 29.36 -5.79 -25.43
N SER A 254 29.98 -4.65 -25.76
CA SER A 254 30.97 -3.99 -24.91
C SER A 254 30.69 -2.50 -24.73
N VAL A 255 30.22 -1.83 -25.78
CA VAL A 255 29.94 -0.39 -25.81
C VAL A 255 28.46 -0.18 -26.11
N LEU A 256 27.80 0.54 -25.22
CA LEU A 256 26.42 0.99 -25.41
C LEU A 256 26.45 2.38 -26.08
N SER A 257 25.70 2.53 -27.17
CA SER A 257 25.63 3.73 -27.99
C SER A 257 24.18 4.20 -28.13
N VAL A 258 24.00 5.52 -28.23
CA VAL A 258 22.71 6.18 -28.49
C VAL A 258 22.87 7.01 -29.77
N ASN A 259 22.02 6.76 -30.76
CA ASN A 259 22.06 7.40 -32.08
C ASN A 259 23.45 7.29 -32.74
N ALA A 260 24.05 6.09 -32.69
CA ALA A 260 25.40 5.76 -33.16
C ALA A 260 26.57 6.48 -32.45
N ALA A 261 26.31 7.30 -31.43
CA ALA A 261 27.34 7.89 -30.58
C ALA A 261 27.50 7.07 -29.28
N PRO A 262 28.73 6.80 -28.81
CA PRO A 262 28.94 6.15 -27.53
C PRO A 262 28.36 7.01 -26.40
N ILE A 263 27.83 6.37 -25.35
CA ILE A 263 27.25 7.09 -24.21
C ILE A 263 28.30 7.94 -23.51
N ASP A 264 27.94 9.19 -23.23
CA ASP A 264 28.70 10.09 -22.37
C ASP A 264 28.93 9.43 -20.99
N PRO A 265 30.17 9.27 -20.51
CA PRO A 265 30.48 8.71 -19.20
C PRO A 265 29.74 9.39 -18.03
N THR A 266 29.39 10.67 -18.14
CA THR A 266 28.61 11.37 -17.11
C THR A 266 27.14 10.92 -17.04
N ARG A 267 26.63 10.36 -18.15
CA ARG A 267 25.30 9.76 -18.30
C ARG A 267 25.35 8.24 -18.26
N ALA A 268 26.48 7.67 -17.84
CA ALA A 268 26.62 6.24 -17.70
C ALA A 268 25.55 5.68 -16.74
N PRO A 269 25.12 4.42 -16.98
CA PRO A 269 24.20 3.73 -16.10
C PRO A 269 24.72 3.66 -14.67
N LEU A 270 23.79 3.53 -13.71
CA LEU A 270 24.15 3.40 -12.30
C LEU A 270 24.83 2.05 -12.00
N GLY A 271 24.43 1.00 -12.73
CA GLY A 271 25.00 -0.33 -12.62
C GLY A 271 26.10 -0.62 -13.64
N HIS A 272 26.76 -1.75 -13.46
CA HIS A 272 27.59 -2.34 -14.50
C HIS A 272 26.74 -2.79 -15.69
N LEU A 273 27.29 -2.62 -16.90
CA LEU A 273 26.77 -3.34 -18.06
C LEU A 273 26.98 -4.84 -17.82
N PRO A 274 25.92 -5.65 -17.66
CA PRO A 274 26.11 -7.09 -17.68
C PRO A 274 26.66 -7.49 -19.06
N PRO A 275 27.37 -8.62 -19.18
CA PRO A 275 27.79 -9.13 -20.47
C PRO A 275 26.52 -9.52 -21.26
N ILE A 276 26.02 -8.57 -22.03
CA ILE A 276 24.86 -8.69 -22.90
C ILE A 276 25.37 -8.84 -24.32
N GLY A 277 24.73 -9.71 -25.10
CA GLY A 277 25.07 -9.81 -26.51
C GLY A 277 24.71 -8.54 -27.27
N PRO A 278 25.12 -8.44 -28.54
CA PRO A 278 24.77 -7.29 -29.37
C PRO A 278 23.26 -7.17 -29.53
N PHE A 279 22.75 -5.94 -29.51
CA PHE A 279 21.34 -5.64 -29.74
C PHE A 279 21.18 -4.23 -30.32
N GLY A 280 19.99 -3.97 -30.87
CA GLY A 280 19.57 -2.64 -31.31
C GLY A 280 18.08 -2.47 -31.10
N VAL A 281 17.67 -1.31 -30.58
CA VAL A 281 16.27 -0.95 -30.40
C VAL A 281 16.07 0.53 -30.68
N THR A 282 14.94 0.88 -31.31
CA THR A 282 14.49 2.28 -31.47
C THR A 282 13.31 2.50 -30.55
N LEU A 283 13.37 3.55 -29.73
CA LEU A 283 12.36 3.83 -28.71
C LEU A 283 11.13 4.48 -29.32
N GLY A 284 9.96 3.93 -29.00
CA GLY A 284 8.68 4.50 -29.38
C GLY A 284 8.30 5.77 -28.60
N PRO A 285 7.17 6.41 -28.94
CA PRO A 285 6.64 7.54 -28.18
C PRO A 285 6.40 7.17 -26.71
N GLY A 286 6.96 7.97 -25.79
CA GLY A 286 6.83 7.74 -24.34
C GLY A 286 7.64 6.57 -23.80
N GLU A 287 8.55 6.01 -24.59
CA GLU A 287 9.49 4.97 -24.15
C GLU A 287 10.85 5.58 -23.79
N TYR A 288 11.41 5.09 -22.69
CA TYR A 288 12.73 5.49 -22.20
C TYR A 288 13.58 4.24 -22.04
N PHE A 289 14.86 4.34 -22.37
CA PHE A 289 15.81 3.25 -22.10
C PHE A 289 16.57 3.52 -20.81
N VAL A 290 16.56 2.55 -19.90
CA VAL A 290 17.40 2.52 -18.69
C VAL A 290 18.23 1.25 -18.72
N LEU A 291 19.36 1.24 -18.01
CA LEU A 291 20.06 -0.01 -17.72
C LEU A 291 19.75 -0.44 -16.30
N PRO A 292 18.98 -1.51 -16.08
CA PRO A 292 18.55 -1.87 -14.75
C PRO A 292 19.70 -2.28 -13.82
N SER A 293 19.89 -1.54 -12.74
CA SER A 293 20.97 -1.75 -11.77
C SER A 293 20.59 -2.64 -10.58
N LEU A 294 19.29 -2.83 -10.34
CA LEU A 294 18.74 -3.58 -9.19
C LEU A 294 18.37 -5.04 -9.51
N PHE A 295 18.57 -5.53 -10.73
CA PHE A 295 18.16 -6.89 -11.05
C PHE A 295 19.16 -7.93 -10.57
N LEU A 296 18.71 -8.74 -9.60
CA LEU A 296 19.25 -10.06 -9.34
C LEU A 296 18.76 -11.00 -10.45
N ILE A 297 19.53 -11.10 -11.53
CA ILE A 297 19.28 -12.07 -12.59
C ILE A 297 19.71 -13.43 -12.05
N GLN A 298 18.74 -14.27 -11.69
CA GLN A 298 18.97 -15.67 -11.35
C GLN A 298 18.68 -16.52 -12.59
N GLY A 299 19.73 -16.97 -13.28
CA GLY A 299 19.60 -17.85 -14.45
C GLY A 299 20.92 -18.06 -15.19
N GLN A 300 21.02 -19.16 -15.94
CA GLN A 300 22.08 -19.33 -16.93
C GLN A 300 21.81 -18.36 -18.10
N GLN A 301 22.86 -17.81 -18.71
CA GLN A 301 22.71 -16.97 -19.90
C GLN A 301 22.18 -17.82 -21.07
N THR A 302 20.86 -17.87 -21.21
CA THR A 302 20.20 -18.50 -22.35
C THR A 302 20.04 -17.48 -23.48
N ARG A 303 19.79 -17.95 -24.71
CA ARG A 303 19.53 -17.07 -25.87
C ARG A 303 18.39 -16.08 -25.64
N GLY A 304 17.42 -16.42 -24.77
CA GLY A 304 16.30 -15.54 -24.43
C GLY A 304 16.65 -14.41 -23.44
N PHE A 305 17.83 -14.46 -22.81
CA PHE A 305 18.24 -13.47 -21.81
C PHE A 305 18.40 -12.07 -22.41
N ASN A 306 19.05 -11.94 -23.58
CA ASN A 306 19.27 -10.63 -24.21
C ASN A 306 17.93 -9.95 -24.58
N GLU A 307 16.99 -10.71 -25.14
CA GLU A 307 15.67 -10.17 -25.49
C GLU A 307 14.91 -9.72 -24.23
N LEU A 308 14.93 -10.55 -23.18
CA LEU A 308 14.32 -10.21 -21.90
C LEU A 308 14.96 -8.96 -21.27
N PHE A 309 16.29 -8.87 -21.33
CA PHE A 309 17.07 -7.75 -20.82
C PHE A 309 16.74 -6.45 -21.56
N VAL A 310 16.68 -6.47 -22.90
CA VAL A 310 16.30 -5.30 -23.70
C VAL A 310 14.87 -4.89 -23.40
N ARG A 311 13.93 -5.84 -23.33
CA ARG A 311 12.52 -5.55 -23.01
C ARG A 311 12.34 -4.90 -21.65
N VAL A 312 13.04 -5.37 -20.61
CA VAL A 312 12.95 -4.76 -19.27
C VAL A 312 13.70 -3.43 -19.16
N SER A 313 14.67 -3.20 -20.04
CA SER A 313 15.40 -1.93 -20.14
C SER A 313 14.55 -0.82 -20.77
N ILE A 314 13.46 -1.15 -21.46
CA ILE A 314 12.52 -0.19 -22.04
C ILE A 314 11.39 0.08 -21.05
N ILE A 315 11.37 1.29 -20.52
CA ILE A 315 10.40 1.75 -19.54
C ILE A 315 9.43 2.71 -20.21
N ARG A 316 8.15 2.36 -20.19
CA ARG A 316 7.09 3.26 -20.62
C ARG A 316 6.89 4.36 -19.59
N GLN A 317 6.59 5.57 -20.07
CA GLN A 317 6.43 6.74 -19.23
C GLN A 317 5.49 6.47 -18.05
N GLU A 318 4.34 5.85 -18.26
CA GLU A 318 3.34 5.57 -17.21
C GLU A 318 3.91 4.79 -16.02
N HIS A 319 4.92 3.94 -16.24
CA HIS A 319 5.57 3.14 -15.20
C HIS A 319 6.59 3.92 -14.37
N ILE A 320 7.03 5.10 -14.83
CA ILE A 320 7.94 5.96 -14.07
C ILE A 320 7.18 6.57 -12.89
N THR A 321 7.50 6.19 -11.66
CA THR A 321 6.81 6.68 -10.45
C THR A 321 7.22 8.11 -10.12
N GLY A 322 8.49 8.48 -10.35
CA GLY A 322 8.94 9.85 -10.14
C GLY A 322 10.44 10.06 -10.37
N LYS A 323 10.83 11.33 -10.44
CA LYS A 323 12.21 11.78 -10.58
C LYS A 323 12.88 11.86 -9.21
N VAL A 324 14.08 11.32 -9.09
CA VAL A 324 14.88 11.38 -7.87
C VAL A 324 15.50 12.77 -7.73
N LEU A 325 15.30 13.40 -6.57
CA LEU A 325 15.72 14.79 -6.32
C LEU A 325 16.84 14.87 -5.28
N TRP A 326 16.71 14.12 -4.19
CA TRP A 326 17.50 14.32 -2.98
C TRP A 326 17.87 13.00 -2.33
N ARG A 327 19.03 12.93 -1.69
CA ARG A 327 19.43 11.84 -0.80
C ARG A 327 19.15 12.27 0.64
N SER A 328 18.22 11.59 1.31
CA SER A 328 17.93 11.83 2.73
C SER A 328 18.82 10.99 3.66
N ARG A 329 19.33 9.84 3.22
CA ARG A 329 20.26 9.00 4.00
C ARG A 329 21.32 8.32 3.12
N PRO A 330 22.53 8.02 3.66
CA PRO A 330 22.99 8.37 5.02
C PRO A 330 23.25 9.88 5.16
N TRP A 331 23.26 10.41 6.41
CA TRP A 331 23.44 11.85 6.64
C TRP A 331 24.79 12.38 6.19
N SER A 332 25.82 11.53 6.18
CA SER A 332 27.14 11.85 5.62
C SER A 332 27.11 12.17 4.13
N ARG A 333 26.02 11.81 3.44
CA ARG A 333 25.80 12.06 2.01
C ARG A 333 24.46 12.77 1.75
N PHE A 334 23.89 13.41 2.77
CA PHE A 334 22.65 14.16 2.64
C PHE A 334 22.84 15.32 1.67
N GLY A 335 21.96 15.45 0.69
CA GLY A 335 22.13 16.49 -0.32
C GLY A 335 21.34 16.22 -1.60
N PRO A 336 21.35 17.19 -2.53
CA PRO A 336 20.80 16.97 -3.85
C PRO A 336 21.60 15.86 -4.55
N ILE A 337 20.92 15.05 -5.35
CA ILE A 337 21.59 14.08 -6.20
C ILE A 337 21.93 14.83 -7.49
N GLU A 338 23.22 15.15 -7.67
CA GLU A 338 23.70 15.84 -8.87
C GLU A 338 23.28 15.06 -10.12
N GLN A 339 22.47 15.72 -10.93
CA GLN A 339 22.12 15.26 -12.26
C GLN A 339 23.01 16.01 -13.23
N PRO A 340 23.56 15.34 -14.26
CA PRO A 340 24.29 16.02 -15.31
C PRO A 340 23.37 17.11 -15.86
N THR A 341 23.79 18.38 -15.71
CA THR A 341 23.04 19.47 -16.32
C THR A 341 23.14 19.25 -17.83
N PRO A 342 22.03 19.32 -18.59
CA PRO A 342 22.12 19.25 -20.04
C PRO A 342 23.12 20.34 -20.47
N SER A 343 24.26 19.92 -21.03
CA SER A 343 25.17 20.86 -21.67
C SER A 343 24.34 21.56 -22.74
N ASN A 344 24.18 22.88 -22.62
CA ASN A 344 23.57 23.70 -23.67
C ASN A 344 24.54 23.73 -24.86
N THR A 345 24.70 22.62 -25.57
CA THR A 345 25.53 22.49 -26.77
C THR A 345 24.88 23.10 -28.01
N ASN A 346 23.78 23.86 -27.88
CA ASN A 346 23.21 24.65 -28.96
C ASN A 346 23.99 25.97 -29.24
N GLY A 347 25.27 26.03 -28.85
CA GLY A 347 26.16 27.13 -29.19
C GLY A 347 26.88 26.88 -30.50
N SER A 348 26.56 27.69 -31.51
CA SER A 348 27.29 27.94 -32.76
C SER A 348 27.34 26.83 -33.82
N THR A 349 26.29 26.74 -34.62
CA THR A 349 26.47 26.69 -36.08
C THR A 349 26.05 28.06 -36.64
N SER A 350 27.05 28.93 -36.80
CA SER A 350 26.98 30.15 -37.61
C SER A 350 27.97 30.02 -38.75
#